data_AF-A0A3C0XH19-F1
#
_entry.id   AF-A0A3C0XH19-F1
#
_cell.length_a   1.000
_cell.length_b   1.000
_cell.length_c   1.000
_cell.angle_alpha   90.00
_cell.angle_beta   90.00
_cell.angle_gamma   90.00
#
_symmetry.space_group_name_H-M   'P 1'
#
loop_
_entity.id
_entity.type
_entity.pdbx_description
1 polymer ?
#
loop_
_entity_poly.entity_id
_entity_poly.type
_entity_poly.pdbx_seq_one_letter_code
_entity_poly.pdbx_strand_id
1 'polypeptide(L)'
;MRYELRARVESELVTEAACFRIGDLMYEALVDGQGRLNELAVGVTVDAKRFSSRVRVPAPGEIGAIELGGDPAVHGRLVAALQNFESHVSFLTEHALRRVYWQDARHDTVPESDADEALVAIRGWSESASFDPRAARVRPDVLAGMAAKANALESLTVLKAFSREANNEHNGFRFIQTFVAHYFVIEGIYAPGRSGEASVLGAFAASDELGKIIDEALATLAGNSLRPEVTAQLQSQFKQMHCTWDRSGAMKFLFDIRGSLHHFNPRSQRIQGTPLNQDDFEAAALFAGFIAHMAIGFQEVALGARLGLSRTGVS
;
A
#
# COMPACT_ATOMS: atom_id res chain seq x y z
N MET A 1 -1.22 -33.32 2.88
CA MET A 1 -1.51 -32.15 2.03
C MET A 1 -0.46 -31.08 2.23
N ARG A 2 -0.03 -30.45 1.14
CA ARG A 2 0.89 -29.32 1.15
C ARG A 2 0.16 -28.03 0.76
N TYR A 3 0.44 -26.95 1.47
CA TYR A 3 0.05 -25.60 1.10
C TYR A 3 1.30 -24.82 0.70
N GLU A 4 1.28 -24.17 -0.45
CA GLU A 4 2.42 -23.44 -0.99
C GLU A 4 2.02 -22.06 -1.53
N LEU A 5 2.95 -21.12 -1.40
CA LEU A 5 2.91 -19.81 -2.05
C LEU A 5 3.91 -19.83 -3.20
N ARG A 6 3.43 -19.56 -4.40
CA ARG A 6 4.23 -19.50 -5.64
C ARG A 6 4.29 -18.06 -6.12
N ALA A 7 5.47 -17.48 -6.07
CA ALA A 7 5.70 -16.09 -6.43
C ALA A 7 6.53 -15.97 -7.71
N ARG A 8 6.16 -15.01 -8.56
CA ARG A 8 7.02 -14.58 -9.67
C ARG A 8 8.28 -13.95 -9.11
N VAL A 9 9.39 -14.10 -9.84
CA VAL A 9 10.69 -13.52 -9.50
C VAL A 9 11.18 -12.65 -10.64
N GLU A 10 11.63 -11.43 -10.34
CA GLU A 10 12.43 -10.61 -11.25
C GLU A 10 13.90 -10.83 -10.91
N SER A 11 14.63 -11.53 -11.78
CA SER A 11 16.05 -11.79 -11.58
C SER A 11 16.85 -12.00 -12.87
N GLU A 12 18.14 -11.75 -12.77
CA GLU A 12 19.19 -12.18 -13.71
C GLU A 12 19.96 -13.40 -13.15
N LEU A 13 19.48 -14.01 -12.07
CA LEU A 13 20.13 -15.13 -11.42
C LEU A 13 19.96 -16.40 -12.26
N VAL A 14 21.06 -16.96 -12.75
CA VAL A 14 21.07 -18.23 -13.49
C VAL A 14 21.33 -19.39 -12.51
N THR A 15 20.46 -20.40 -12.55
CA THR A 15 20.54 -21.59 -11.69
C THR A 15 19.89 -22.78 -12.40
N GLU A 16 20.02 -23.99 -11.83
CA GLU A 16 19.20 -25.13 -12.21
C GLU A 16 17.86 -25.10 -11.47
N ALA A 17 16.83 -25.69 -12.07
CA ALA A 17 15.58 -25.97 -11.36
C ALA A 17 15.88 -26.89 -10.18
N ALA A 18 15.42 -26.52 -8.99
CA ALA A 18 15.77 -27.23 -7.77
C ALA A 18 14.58 -27.32 -6.83
N CYS A 19 14.46 -28.46 -6.15
CA CYS A 19 13.52 -28.68 -5.08
C CYS A 19 14.29 -29.12 -3.85
N PHE A 20 14.20 -28.37 -2.75
CA PHE A 20 14.98 -28.62 -1.54
C PHE A 20 14.20 -28.24 -0.29
N ARG A 21 14.55 -28.89 0.83
CA ARG A 21 13.88 -28.71 2.12
C ARG A 21 14.80 -28.03 3.12
N ILE A 22 14.30 -27.01 3.81
CA ILE A 22 14.97 -26.34 4.93
C ILE A 22 14.02 -26.39 6.13
N GLY A 23 14.34 -27.22 7.13
CA GLY A 23 13.41 -27.49 8.23
C GLY A 23 12.14 -28.18 7.74
N ASP A 24 10.98 -27.62 8.05
CA ASP A 24 9.66 -28.08 7.57
C ASP A 24 9.22 -27.43 6.25
N LEU A 25 9.96 -26.43 5.76
CA LEU A 25 9.64 -25.71 4.52
C LEU A 25 10.25 -26.40 3.30
N MET A 26 9.43 -26.56 2.27
CA MET A 26 9.83 -27.01 0.93
C MET A 26 9.98 -25.79 0.02
N TYR A 27 11.12 -25.66 -0.66
CA TYR A 27 11.35 -24.65 -1.67
C TYR A 27 11.42 -25.30 -3.04
N GLU A 28 10.83 -24.65 -4.03
CA GLU A 28 10.92 -25.01 -5.43
C GLU A 28 11.36 -23.78 -6.24
N ALA A 29 12.56 -23.84 -6.81
CA ALA A 29 13.09 -22.84 -7.71
C ALA A 29 12.81 -23.28 -9.16
N LEU A 30 12.03 -22.49 -9.89
CA LEU A 30 11.71 -22.75 -11.27
C LEU A 30 12.40 -21.73 -12.17
N VAL A 31 13.02 -22.24 -13.23
CA VAL A 31 13.83 -21.45 -14.15
C VAL A 31 13.17 -21.35 -15.52
N ASP A 32 13.44 -20.26 -16.23
CA ASP A 32 12.98 -20.06 -17.60
C ASP A 32 13.82 -20.85 -18.63
N GLY A 33 13.51 -20.67 -19.91
CA GLY A 33 14.23 -21.32 -21.02
C GLY A 33 15.71 -20.91 -21.15
N GLN A 34 16.17 -19.90 -20.40
CA GLN A 34 17.56 -19.47 -20.32
C GLN A 34 18.23 -19.88 -19.00
N GLY A 35 17.54 -20.63 -18.14
CA GLY A 35 18.04 -21.02 -16.82
C GLY A 35 17.96 -19.90 -15.77
N ARG A 36 17.25 -18.80 -16.04
CA ARG A 36 17.08 -17.70 -15.08
C ARG A 36 15.98 -18.06 -14.09
N LEU A 37 16.17 -17.76 -12.80
CA LEU A 37 15.16 -17.93 -11.78
C LEU A 37 13.96 -17.01 -12.08
N ASN A 38 12.82 -17.62 -12.40
CA ASN A 38 11.60 -16.92 -12.82
C ASN A 38 10.43 -17.11 -11.83
N GLU A 39 10.38 -18.24 -11.12
CA GLU A 39 9.41 -18.46 -10.05
C GLU A 39 10.07 -19.12 -8.84
N LEU A 40 9.54 -18.79 -7.66
CA LEU A 40 9.91 -19.41 -6.40
C LEU A 40 8.65 -19.83 -5.69
N ALA A 41 8.52 -21.11 -5.37
CA ALA A 41 7.49 -21.61 -4.47
C ALA A 41 8.09 -21.94 -3.10
N VAL A 42 7.37 -21.59 -2.04
CA VAL A 42 7.63 -22.09 -0.69
C VAL A 42 6.38 -22.73 -0.13
N GLY A 43 6.50 -23.93 0.41
CA GLY A 43 5.36 -24.69 0.89
C GLY A 43 5.65 -25.46 2.17
N VAL A 44 4.58 -25.90 2.82
CA VAL A 44 4.66 -26.68 4.06
C VAL A 44 3.51 -27.67 4.14
N THR A 45 3.74 -28.80 4.80
CA THR A 45 2.68 -29.77 5.11
C THR A 45 1.73 -29.17 6.14
N VAL A 46 0.43 -29.29 5.89
CA VAL A 46 -0.63 -28.70 6.71
C VAL A 46 -1.74 -29.71 7.01
N ASP A 47 -2.56 -29.41 8.02
CA ASP A 47 -3.82 -30.13 8.25
C ASP A 47 -4.81 -29.83 7.11
N ALA A 48 -5.13 -30.86 6.33
CA ALA A 48 -6.01 -30.78 5.16
C ALA A 48 -7.38 -30.18 5.48
N LYS A 49 -7.92 -30.39 6.69
CA LYS A 49 -9.24 -29.84 7.06
C LYS A 49 -9.22 -28.31 7.13
N ARG A 50 -8.12 -27.73 7.63
CA ARG A 50 -7.98 -26.28 7.81
C ARG A 50 -7.81 -25.53 6.49
N PHE A 51 -7.31 -26.22 5.47
CA PHE A 51 -7.05 -25.70 4.13
C PHE A 51 -7.97 -26.33 3.07
N SER A 52 -9.10 -26.90 3.50
CA SER A 52 -10.09 -27.47 2.60
C SER A 52 -10.78 -26.38 1.78
N SER A 53 -11.22 -26.72 0.58
CA SER A 53 -11.93 -25.79 -0.30
C SER A 53 -13.20 -26.42 -0.84
N ARG A 54 -14.27 -25.62 -0.96
CA ARG A 54 -15.59 -26.08 -1.42
C ARG A 54 -16.22 -25.05 -2.35
N VAL A 55 -16.92 -25.56 -3.36
CA VAL A 55 -17.79 -24.75 -4.23
C VAL A 55 -19.23 -25.04 -3.83
N ARG A 56 -19.90 -24.04 -3.26
CA ARG A 56 -21.32 -24.13 -2.93
C ARG A 56 -22.14 -23.86 -4.18
N VAL A 57 -22.79 -24.91 -4.68
CA VAL A 57 -23.77 -24.79 -5.77
C VAL A 57 -25.00 -24.04 -5.23
N PRO A 58 -25.38 -22.90 -5.81
CA PRO A 58 -26.49 -22.10 -5.31
C PRO A 58 -27.84 -22.79 -5.57
N ALA A 59 -28.78 -22.64 -4.64
CA ALA A 59 -30.19 -22.91 -4.91
C ALA A 59 -30.79 -21.84 -5.85
N PRO A 60 -31.95 -22.07 -6.48
CA PRO A 60 -32.60 -21.05 -7.31
C PRO A 60 -32.82 -19.74 -6.54
N GLY A 61 -32.18 -18.65 -6.99
CA GLY A 61 -32.23 -17.33 -6.34
C GLY A 61 -31.06 -17.01 -5.39
N GLU A 62 -30.14 -17.95 -5.15
CA GLU A 62 -28.91 -17.71 -4.38
C GLU A 62 -27.71 -17.39 -5.29
N ILE A 63 -26.72 -16.69 -4.75
CA ILE A 63 -25.41 -16.50 -5.37
C ILE A 63 -24.52 -17.67 -4.92
N GLY A 64 -23.85 -18.32 -5.86
CA GLY A 64 -22.87 -19.37 -5.53
C GLY A 64 -21.72 -18.80 -4.72
N ALA A 65 -21.16 -19.60 -3.81
CA ALA A 65 -20.06 -19.18 -2.96
C ALA A 65 -18.89 -20.14 -3.09
N ILE A 66 -17.68 -19.59 -3.03
CA ILE A 66 -16.45 -20.36 -2.88
C ILE A 66 -16.00 -20.20 -1.43
N GLU A 67 -15.79 -21.32 -0.75
CA GLU A 67 -15.24 -21.36 0.60
C GLU A 67 -13.80 -21.85 0.50
N LEU A 68 -12.85 -21.01 0.91
CA LEU A 68 -11.43 -21.32 0.98
C LEU A 68 -11.00 -21.35 2.44
N GLY A 69 -10.61 -22.53 2.93
CA GLY A 69 -9.94 -22.67 4.20
C GLY A 69 -8.51 -22.13 4.14
N GLY A 70 -8.01 -21.63 5.26
CA GLY A 70 -6.63 -21.18 5.40
C GLY A 70 -6.23 -20.95 6.85
N ASP A 71 -4.93 -20.83 7.07
CA ASP A 71 -4.36 -20.43 8.35
C ASP A 71 -3.48 -19.18 8.15
N PRO A 72 -3.89 -18.01 8.67
CA PRO A 72 -3.11 -16.77 8.57
C PRO A 72 -1.69 -16.89 9.15
N ALA A 73 -1.48 -17.72 10.18
CA ALA A 73 -0.16 -17.92 10.78
C ALA A 73 0.77 -18.70 9.85
N VAL A 74 0.25 -19.72 9.17
CA VAL A 74 0.99 -20.46 8.15
C VAL A 74 1.27 -19.56 6.95
N HIS A 75 0.27 -18.83 6.46
CA HIS A 75 0.43 -17.87 5.37
C HIS A 75 1.54 -16.84 5.67
N GLY A 76 1.46 -16.15 6.82
CA GLY A 76 2.46 -15.17 7.23
C GLY A 76 3.86 -15.76 7.34
N ARG A 77 3.97 -17.03 7.77
CA ARG A 77 5.26 -17.75 7.82
C ARG A 77 5.83 -18.03 6.42
N LEU A 78 5.00 -18.41 5.45
CA LEU A 78 5.44 -18.63 4.07
C LEU A 78 5.83 -17.31 3.38
N VAL A 79 5.08 -16.22 3.59
CA VAL A 79 5.46 -14.88 3.12
C VAL A 79 6.81 -14.46 3.72
N ALA A 80 6.99 -14.62 5.03
CA ALA A 80 8.26 -14.31 5.70
C ALA A 80 9.44 -15.12 5.13
N ALA A 81 9.20 -16.38 4.74
CA ALA A 81 10.20 -17.21 4.08
C ALA A 81 10.59 -16.67 2.70
N LEU A 82 9.62 -16.26 1.88
CA LEU A 82 9.89 -15.61 0.58
C LEU A 82 10.65 -14.28 0.75
N GLN A 83 10.23 -13.44 1.69
CA GLN A 83 10.90 -12.17 2.00
C GLN A 83 12.33 -12.37 2.49
N ASN A 84 12.57 -13.40 3.32
CA ASN A 84 13.90 -13.75 3.79
C ASN A 84 14.78 -14.21 2.62
N PHE A 85 14.26 -15.10 1.77
CA PHE A 85 14.95 -15.56 0.56
C PHE A 85 15.32 -14.37 -0.34
N GLU A 86 14.35 -13.51 -0.67
CA GLU A 86 14.56 -12.30 -1.47
C GLU A 86 15.70 -11.44 -0.90
N SER A 87 15.63 -11.13 0.40
CA SER A 87 16.61 -10.28 1.07
C SER A 87 18.01 -10.91 1.09
N HIS A 88 18.13 -12.20 1.42
CA HIS A 88 19.42 -12.88 1.51
C HIS A 88 20.04 -13.12 0.14
N VAL A 89 19.26 -13.63 -0.81
CA VAL A 89 19.77 -13.96 -2.15
C VAL A 89 20.09 -12.68 -2.91
N SER A 90 19.28 -11.63 -2.84
CA SER A 90 19.61 -10.33 -3.43
C SER A 90 20.93 -9.79 -2.90
N PHE A 91 21.16 -9.87 -1.58
CA PHE A 91 22.42 -9.43 -0.96
C PHE A 91 23.62 -10.26 -1.41
N LEU A 92 23.52 -11.59 -1.40
CA LEU A 92 24.63 -12.49 -1.74
C LEU A 92 24.97 -12.52 -3.24
N THR A 93 24.02 -12.12 -4.10
CA THR A 93 24.17 -12.17 -5.56
C THR A 93 24.39 -10.79 -6.18
N GLU A 94 24.78 -9.80 -5.38
CA GLU A 94 24.99 -8.41 -5.83
C GLU A 94 23.80 -7.86 -6.62
N HIS A 95 22.58 -8.12 -6.13
CA HIS A 95 21.30 -7.71 -6.72
C HIS A 95 20.93 -8.40 -8.04
N ALA A 96 21.52 -9.56 -8.37
CA ALA A 96 21.04 -10.39 -9.47
C ALA A 96 19.58 -10.82 -9.25
N LEU A 97 19.16 -11.05 -8.00
CA LEU A 97 17.75 -11.10 -7.62
C LEU A 97 17.28 -9.68 -7.28
N ARG A 98 16.33 -9.14 -8.05
CA ARG A 98 15.77 -7.80 -7.84
C ARG A 98 14.53 -7.79 -6.98
N ARG A 99 13.60 -8.72 -7.24
CA ARG A 99 12.33 -8.79 -6.51
C ARG A 99 11.70 -10.17 -6.52
N VAL A 100 11.08 -10.56 -5.41
CA VAL A 100 10.11 -11.65 -5.35
C VAL A 100 8.72 -11.04 -5.14
N TYR A 101 7.75 -11.37 -6.00
CA TYR A 101 6.39 -10.83 -5.92
C TYR A 101 5.54 -11.63 -4.93
N TRP A 102 5.95 -11.64 -3.66
CA TRP A 102 5.25 -12.39 -2.60
C TRP A 102 3.90 -11.78 -2.20
N GLN A 103 3.64 -10.49 -2.53
CA GLN A 103 2.32 -9.86 -2.35
C GLN A 103 1.27 -10.47 -3.29
N ASP A 104 1.68 -10.85 -4.49
CA ASP A 104 0.82 -11.38 -5.55
C ASP A 104 1.03 -12.90 -5.72
N ALA A 105 1.50 -13.56 -4.66
CA ALA A 105 1.80 -14.98 -4.72
C ALA A 105 0.54 -15.79 -4.99
N ARG A 106 0.64 -16.73 -5.92
CA ARG A 106 -0.40 -17.73 -6.11
C ARG A 106 -0.38 -18.70 -4.94
N HIS A 107 -1.55 -18.97 -4.39
CA HIS A 107 -1.78 -19.97 -3.36
C HIS A 107 -2.09 -21.30 -4.04
N ASP A 108 -1.37 -22.35 -3.70
CA ASP A 108 -1.64 -23.70 -4.19
C ASP A 108 -1.83 -24.66 -3.01
N THR A 109 -2.81 -25.54 -3.14
CA THR A 109 -3.06 -26.69 -2.26
C THR A 109 -2.79 -27.95 -3.07
N VAL A 110 -1.78 -28.70 -2.66
CA VAL A 110 -1.34 -29.93 -3.31
C VAL A 110 -1.79 -31.13 -2.46
N PRO A 111 -2.81 -31.87 -2.90
CA PRO A 111 -3.19 -33.13 -2.25
C PRO A 111 -2.04 -34.13 -2.31
N GLU A 112 -1.74 -34.78 -1.18
CA GLU A 112 -0.68 -35.80 -1.11
C GLU A 112 -1.28 -37.21 -0.92
N SER A 113 -2.61 -37.31 -0.82
CA SER A 113 -3.36 -38.55 -0.69
C SER A 113 -4.78 -38.41 -1.27
N ASP A 114 -5.43 -39.53 -1.59
CA ASP A 114 -6.83 -39.54 -2.04
C ASP A 114 -7.79 -38.91 -1.01
N ALA A 115 -7.45 -39.01 0.28
CA ALA A 115 -8.21 -38.37 1.35
C ALA A 115 -8.08 -36.84 1.32
N ASP A 116 -6.90 -36.31 0.97
CA ASP A 116 -6.70 -34.88 0.77
C ASP A 116 -7.45 -34.40 -0.49
N GLU A 117 -7.43 -35.21 -1.55
CA GLU A 117 -8.06 -34.90 -2.84
C GLU A 117 -9.57 -34.63 -2.67
N ALA A 118 -10.23 -35.42 -1.82
CA ALA A 118 -11.65 -35.23 -1.49
C ALA A 118 -11.97 -33.93 -0.75
N LEU A 119 -10.98 -33.24 -0.17
CA LEU A 119 -11.14 -32.00 0.60
C LEU A 119 -10.80 -30.73 -0.18
N VAL A 120 -10.26 -30.85 -1.39
CA VAL A 120 -9.73 -29.72 -2.17
C VAL A 120 -10.47 -29.59 -3.51
N ALA A 121 -11.55 -28.80 -3.52
CA ALA A 121 -12.25 -28.50 -4.77
C ALA A 121 -11.48 -27.50 -5.66
N ILE A 122 -10.68 -26.63 -5.04
CA ILE A 122 -9.86 -25.60 -5.69
C ILE A 122 -8.42 -25.84 -5.27
N ARG A 123 -7.58 -26.18 -6.25
CA ARG A 123 -6.15 -26.49 -6.06
C ARG A 123 -5.24 -25.27 -6.11
N GLY A 124 -5.71 -24.15 -6.65
CA GLY A 124 -4.94 -22.92 -6.65
C GLY A 124 -5.76 -21.70 -6.98
N TRP A 125 -5.35 -20.56 -6.42
CA TRP A 125 -5.94 -19.25 -6.62
C TRP A 125 -4.88 -18.17 -6.42
N SER A 126 -5.10 -16.99 -6.98
CA SER A 126 -4.23 -15.84 -6.81
C SER A 126 -5.07 -14.59 -6.77
N GLU A 127 -4.71 -13.66 -5.91
CA GLU A 127 -5.21 -12.29 -5.94
C GLU A 127 -4.05 -11.39 -6.35
N SER A 128 -4.34 -10.43 -7.23
CA SER A 128 -3.36 -9.42 -7.64
C SER A 128 -4.07 -8.09 -7.68
N ALA A 129 -3.44 -7.07 -7.09
CA ALA A 129 -3.95 -5.72 -7.13
C ALA A 129 -3.34 -5.00 -8.34
N SER A 130 -4.19 -4.41 -9.17
CA SER A 130 -3.75 -3.57 -10.29
C SER A 130 -4.55 -2.29 -10.30
N PHE A 131 -3.85 -1.16 -10.46
CA PHE A 131 -4.52 0.11 -10.74
C PHE A 131 -4.68 0.28 -12.25
N ASP A 132 -5.92 0.32 -12.72
CA ASP A 132 -6.22 0.64 -14.12
C ASP A 132 -6.43 2.17 -14.27
N PRO A 133 -5.48 2.91 -14.89
CA PRO A 133 -5.61 4.34 -15.03
C PRO A 133 -6.79 4.71 -15.93
N ARG A 134 -7.71 5.51 -15.40
CA ARG A 134 -8.84 6.02 -16.18
C ARG A 134 -8.35 6.98 -17.25
N ALA A 135 -8.57 6.63 -18.52
CA ALA A 135 -8.29 7.53 -19.64
C ALA A 135 -9.18 8.78 -19.56
N ALA A 136 -8.56 9.95 -19.42
CA ALA A 136 -9.26 11.23 -19.49
C ALA A 136 -9.24 11.77 -20.93
N ARG A 137 -10.41 12.12 -21.46
CA ARG A 137 -10.52 12.84 -22.74
C ARG A 137 -10.73 14.32 -22.46
N VAL A 138 -9.78 15.16 -22.88
CA VAL A 138 -9.83 16.61 -22.66
C VAL A 138 -9.98 17.31 -24.01
N ARG A 139 -10.96 18.21 -24.13
CA ARG A 139 -11.15 19.04 -25.33
C ARG A 139 -10.02 20.07 -25.46
N PRO A 140 -9.60 20.46 -26.69
CA PRO A 140 -8.49 21.41 -26.87
C PRO A 140 -8.66 22.75 -26.16
N ASP A 141 -9.87 23.32 -26.13
CA ASP A 141 -10.16 24.59 -25.44
C ASP A 141 -10.08 24.45 -23.92
N VAL A 142 -10.52 23.31 -23.38
CA VAL A 142 -10.36 23.00 -21.95
C VAL A 142 -8.88 22.83 -21.61
N LEU A 143 -8.11 22.15 -22.47
CA LEU A 143 -6.66 22.00 -22.29
C LEU A 143 -5.94 23.36 -22.33
N ALA A 144 -6.33 24.25 -23.25
CA ALA A 144 -5.80 25.61 -23.28
C ALA A 144 -6.12 26.39 -22.00
N GLY A 145 -7.34 26.26 -21.47
CA GLY A 145 -7.73 26.83 -20.19
C GLY A 145 -6.91 26.27 -19.01
N MET A 146 -6.67 24.95 -18.99
CA MET A 146 -5.81 24.30 -18.00
C MET A 146 -4.37 24.83 -18.07
N ALA A 147 -3.81 25.00 -19.27
CA ALA A 147 -2.47 25.54 -19.46
C ALA A 147 -2.37 27.01 -19.00
N ALA A 148 -3.38 27.84 -19.32
CA ALA A 148 -3.44 29.21 -18.83
C ALA A 148 -3.53 29.28 -17.30
N LYS A 149 -4.38 28.43 -16.68
CA LYS A 149 -4.47 28.31 -15.22
C LYS A 149 -3.15 27.80 -14.61
N ALA A 150 -2.46 26.86 -15.26
CA ALA A 150 -1.17 26.36 -14.79
C ALA A 150 -0.12 27.47 -14.73
N ASN A 151 -0.03 28.30 -15.77
CA ASN A 151 0.87 29.47 -15.79
C ASN A 151 0.50 30.48 -14.70
N ALA A 152 -0.79 30.74 -14.49
CA ALA A 152 -1.24 31.67 -13.44
C ALA A 152 -0.98 31.15 -12.01
N LEU A 153 -0.90 29.82 -11.83
CA LEU A 153 -0.67 29.15 -10.55
C LEU A 153 0.72 28.53 -10.45
N GLU A 154 1.71 29.12 -11.13
CA GLU A 154 3.09 28.61 -11.21
C GLU A 154 3.70 28.35 -9.82
N SER A 155 3.39 29.19 -8.83
CA SER A 155 3.89 29.04 -7.45
C SER A 155 3.46 27.73 -6.77
N LEU A 156 2.41 27.06 -7.28
CA LEU A 156 1.95 25.76 -6.77
C LEU A 156 2.56 24.56 -7.50
N THR A 157 3.43 24.79 -8.49
CA THR A 157 4.01 23.73 -9.34
C THR A 157 4.68 22.64 -8.52
N VAL A 158 5.53 23.02 -7.56
CA VAL A 158 6.26 22.05 -6.72
C VAL A 158 5.31 21.25 -5.84
N LEU A 159 4.31 21.89 -5.23
CA LEU A 159 3.30 21.21 -4.40
C LEU A 159 2.48 20.21 -5.22
N LYS A 160 2.06 20.61 -6.42
CA LYS A 160 1.34 19.73 -7.36
C LYS A 160 2.22 18.61 -7.90
N ALA A 161 3.52 18.84 -8.07
CA ALA A 161 4.46 17.81 -8.48
C ALA A 161 4.62 16.72 -7.41
N PHE A 162 4.71 17.09 -6.13
CA PHE A 162 4.67 16.14 -5.02
C PHE A 162 3.35 15.37 -4.96
N SER A 163 2.21 16.05 -5.13
CA SER A 163 0.91 15.36 -5.18
C SER A 163 0.78 14.41 -6.36
N ARG A 164 1.32 14.76 -7.55
CA ARG A 164 1.38 13.87 -8.71
C ARG A 164 2.22 12.64 -8.40
N GLU A 165 3.39 12.84 -7.79
CA GLU A 165 4.28 11.73 -7.43
C GLU A 165 3.63 10.81 -6.41
N ALA A 166 3.00 11.36 -5.38
CA ALA A 166 2.26 10.59 -4.39
C ALA A 166 1.17 9.70 -5.04
N ASN A 167 0.42 10.24 -6.01
CA ASN A 167 -0.57 9.45 -6.75
C ASN A 167 0.06 8.33 -7.58
N ASN A 168 1.22 8.55 -8.20
CA ASN A 168 1.93 7.51 -8.95
C ASN A 168 2.40 6.38 -8.02
N GLU A 169 2.95 6.76 -6.86
CA GLU A 169 3.39 5.83 -5.82
C GLU A 169 2.20 5.02 -5.27
N HIS A 170 1.06 5.66 -5.03
CA HIS A 170 -0.17 5.02 -4.57
C HIS A 170 -0.67 3.98 -5.58
N ASN A 171 -0.72 4.35 -6.86
CA ASN A 171 -1.12 3.45 -7.94
C ASN A 171 -0.15 2.27 -8.11
N GLY A 172 1.09 2.42 -7.63
CA GLY A 172 2.09 1.35 -7.55
C GLY A 172 2.14 0.63 -6.21
N PHE A 173 1.16 0.83 -5.32
CA PHE A 173 1.06 0.25 -3.98
C PHE A 173 2.29 0.55 -3.09
N ARG A 174 2.96 1.69 -3.31
CA ARG A 174 4.10 2.19 -2.52
C ARG A 174 3.60 3.23 -1.52
N PHE A 175 2.87 2.76 -0.52
CA PHE A 175 2.14 3.62 0.41
C PHE A 175 3.05 4.42 1.34
N ILE A 176 4.25 3.93 1.67
CA ILE A 176 5.24 4.69 2.45
C ILE A 176 5.65 5.96 1.68
N GLN A 177 6.02 5.81 0.41
CA GLN A 177 6.41 6.92 -0.46
C GLN A 177 5.24 7.85 -0.74
N THR A 178 4.04 7.30 -0.92
CA THR A 178 2.80 8.06 -1.05
C THR A 178 2.58 8.98 0.16
N PHE A 179 2.69 8.43 1.37
CA PHE A 179 2.56 9.20 2.60
C PHE A 179 3.60 10.33 2.67
N VAL A 180 4.88 10.01 2.44
CA VAL A 180 5.98 10.98 2.54
C VAL A 180 5.78 12.13 1.56
N ALA A 181 5.41 11.83 0.31
CA ALA A 181 5.17 12.85 -0.71
C ALA A 181 3.99 13.77 -0.36
N HIS A 182 2.89 13.23 0.16
CA HIS A 182 1.77 14.05 0.66
C HIS A 182 2.14 14.85 1.91
N TYR A 183 2.91 14.28 2.83
CA TYR A 183 3.39 14.99 4.02
C TYR A 183 4.23 16.21 3.64
N PHE A 184 5.09 16.13 2.62
CA PHE A 184 5.85 17.28 2.14
C PHE A 184 4.98 18.41 1.60
N VAL A 185 3.82 18.11 1.00
CA VAL A 185 2.85 19.13 0.63
C VAL A 185 2.30 19.82 1.89
N ILE A 186 1.90 19.04 2.89
CA ILE A 186 1.33 19.55 4.15
C ILE A 186 2.36 20.40 4.91
N GLU A 187 3.58 19.88 5.10
CA GLU A 187 4.68 20.58 5.77
C GLU A 187 5.10 21.84 4.99
N GLY A 188 5.18 21.75 3.66
CA GLY A 188 5.54 22.88 2.80
C GLY A 188 4.56 24.04 2.84
N ILE A 189 3.26 23.77 3.05
CA ILE A 189 2.23 24.81 3.17
C ILE A 189 2.17 25.35 4.61
N TYR A 190 2.11 24.48 5.62
CA TYR A 190 1.74 24.88 6.99
C TYR A 190 2.89 24.97 7.98
N ALA A 191 4.07 24.43 7.65
CA ALA A 191 5.26 24.52 8.49
C ALA A 191 6.55 24.82 7.68
N PRO A 192 6.54 25.80 6.74
CA PRO A 192 7.66 26.03 5.84
C PRO A 192 8.94 26.38 6.60
N GLY A 193 10.02 25.63 6.33
CA GLY A 193 11.33 25.83 6.94
C GLY A 193 11.39 25.52 8.44
N ARG A 194 10.35 24.90 9.01
CA ARG A 194 10.35 24.47 10.42
C ARG A 194 10.91 23.07 10.55
N SER A 195 11.57 22.80 11.68
CA SER A 195 12.13 21.50 12.01
C SER A 195 11.95 21.21 13.49
N GLY A 196 11.78 19.93 13.83
CA GLY A 196 11.57 19.49 15.21
C GLY A 196 10.10 19.58 15.64
N GLU A 197 9.71 18.65 16.52
CA GLU A 197 8.32 18.40 16.91
C GLU A 197 7.60 19.66 17.38
N ALA A 198 8.14 20.34 18.39
CA ALA A 198 7.50 21.54 18.95
C ALA A 198 7.30 22.65 17.92
N SER A 199 8.27 22.85 17.03
CA SER A 199 8.18 23.92 16.02
C SER A 199 7.20 23.57 14.90
N VAL A 200 7.14 22.31 14.47
CA VAL A 200 6.23 21.87 13.41
C VAL A 200 4.80 21.80 13.93
N LEU A 201 4.58 21.16 15.09
CA LEU A 201 3.25 21.08 15.69
C LEU A 201 2.71 22.46 16.09
N GLY A 202 3.57 23.35 16.57
CA GLY A 202 3.19 24.74 16.83
C GLY A 202 2.72 25.48 15.58
N ALA A 203 3.38 25.26 14.43
CA ALA A 203 2.97 25.85 13.15
C ALA A 203 1.65 25.25 12.64
N PHE A 204 1.49 23.92 12.75
CA PHE A 204 0.24 23.24 12.40
C PHE A 204 -0.94 23.73 13.24
N ALA A 205 -0.75 23.84 14.56
CA ALA A 205 -1.79 24.29 15.47
C ALA A 205 -2.20 25.76 15.25
N ALA A 206 -1.30 26.60 14.74
CA ALA A 206 -1.58 27.99 14.41
C ALA A 206 -2.38 28.16 13.09
N SER A 207 -2.53 27.10 12.30
CA SER A 207 -3.27 27.13 11.04
C SER A 207 -4.73 26.66 11.21
N ASP A 208 -5.66 27.62 11.29
CA ASP A 208 -7.10 27.34 11.30
C ASP A 208 -7.55 26.58 10.04
N GLU A 209 -6.91 26.85 8.90
CA GLU A 209 -7.17 26.15 7.62
C GLU A 209 -6.83 24.66 7.75
N LEU A 210 -5.63 24.34 8.23
CA LEU A 210 -5.22 22.95 8.44
C LEU A 210 -6.10 22.25 9.46
N GLY A 211 -6.47 22.95 10.54
CA GLY A 211 -7.39 22.41 11.55
C GLY A 211 -8.73 21.95 10.97
N LYS A 212 -9.34 22.77 10.11
CA LYS A 212 -10.61 22.42 9.42
C LYS A 212 -10.44 21.27 8.43
N ILE A 213 -9.35 21.28 7.67
CA ILE A 213 -9.01 20.21 6.72
C ILE A 213 -8.87 18.87 7.45
N ILE A 214 -8.20 18.85 8.61
CA ILE A 214 -8.02 17.64 9.41
C ILE A 214 -9.36 17.14 9.96
N ASP A 215 -10.21 18.02 10.49
CA ASP A 215 -11.52 17.62 11.00
C ASP A 215 -12.37 16.98 9.90
N GLU A 216 -12.37 17.58 8.71
CA GLU A 216 -13.07 17.03 7.53
C GLU A 216 -12.48 15.69 7.08
N ALA A 217 -11.15 15.54 7.13
CA ALA A 217 -10.47 14.28 6.81
C ALA A 217 -10.87 13.15 7.77
N LEU A 218 -10.89 13.43 9.08
CA LEU A 218 -11.31 12.48 10.10
C LEU A 218 -12.79 12.12 9.94
N ALA A 219 -13.66 13.09 9.66
CA ALA A 219 -15.09 12.87 9.43
C ALA A 219 -15.34 12.03 8.17
N THR A 220 -14.66 12.35 7.07
CA THR A 220 -14.77 11.62 5.79
C THR A 220 -14.39 10.16 5.96
N LEU A 221 -13.27 9.87 6.63
CA LEU A 221 -12.86 8.49 6.88
C LEU A 221 -13.79 7.77 7.87
N ALA A 222 -14.23 8.44 8.94
CA ALA A 222 -15.20 7.86 9.87
C ALA A 222 -16.54 7.51 9.20
N GLY A 223 -16.96 8.28 8.20
CA GLY A 223 -18.19 8.07 7.43
C GLY A 223 -18.05 7.15 6.21
N ASN A 224 -16.85 6.68 5.87
CA ASN A 224 -16.62 5.90 4.65
C ASN A 224 -17.12 4.45 4.80
N SER A 225 -18.37 4.22 4.38
CA SER A 225 -19.00 2.90 4.40
C SER A 225 -18.50 1.95 3.32
N LEU A 226 -17.80 2.45 2.30
CA LEU A 226 -17.31 1.64 1.18
C LEU A 226 -15.99 0.93 1.51
N ARG A 227 -15.19 1.48 2.43
CA ARG A 227 -13.90 0.92 2.87
C ARG A 227 -13.70 1.05 4.39
N PRO A 228 -14.54 0.39 5.22
CA PRO A 228 -14.43 0.45 6.68
C PRO A 228 -13.08 -0.06 7.22
N GLU A 229 -12.42 -0.96 6.48
CA GLU A 229 -11.11 -1.51 6.83
C GLU A 229 -10.01 -0.44 6.88
N VAL A 230 -10.05 0.57 6.00
CA VAL A 230 -9.10 1.68 5.98
C VAL A 230 -9.21 2.51 7.26
N THR A 231 -10.44 2.80 7.68
CA THR A 231 -10.70 3.57 8.90
C THR A 231 -10.26 2.79 10.13
N ALA A 232 -10.55 1.48 10.19
CA ALA A 232 -10.09 0.62 11.27
C ALA A 232 -8.56 0.55 11.34
N GLN A 233 -7.88 0.45 10.19
CA GLN A 233 -6.41 0.48 10.11
C GLN A 233 -5.86 1.81 10.64
N LEU A 234 -6.40 2.96 10.20
CA LEU A 234 -5.93 4.26 10.66
C LEU A 234 -6.13 4.43 12.18
N GLN A 235 -7.28 4.02 12.71
CA GLN A 235 -7.55 4.08 14.16
C GLN A 235 -6.57 3.21 14.95
N SER A 236 -6.25 2.02 14.43
CA SER A 236 -5.23 1.14 15.02
C SER A 236 -3.86 1.82 15.04
N GLN A 237 -3.45 2.48 13.95
CA GLN A 237 -2.19 3.21 13.88
C GLN A 237 -2.15 4.39 14.85
N PHE A 238 -3.23 5.20 14.94
CA PHE A 238 -3.34 6.27 15.94
C PHE A 238 -3.11 5.72 17.36
N LYS A 239 -3.75 4.60 17.69
CA LYS A 239 -3.57 3.94 19.00
C LYS A 239 -2.14 3.46 19.23
N GLN A 240 -1.52 2.82 18.24
CA GLN A 240 -0.12 2.36 18.32
C GLN A 240 0.87 3.50 18.51
N MET A 241 0.55 4.67 17.96
CA MET A 241 1.35 5.89 18.06
C MET A 241 0.95 6.80 19.22
N HIS A 242 0.03 6.33 20.09
CA HIS A 242 -0.48 7.07 21.24
C HIS A 242 -1.05 8.45 20.87
N CYS A 243 -1.70 8.55 19.71
CA CYS A 243 -2.38 9.74 19.23
C CYS A 243 -3.90 9.63 19.47
N THR A 244 -4.54 10.75 19.79
CA THR A 244 -6.01 10.81 19.94
C THR A 244 -6.69 10.98 18.59
N TRP A 245 -7.93 10.50 18.44
CA TRP A 245 -8.72 10.68 17.22
C TRP A 245 -9.40 12.06 17.20
N ASP A 246 -8.59 13.09 17.16
CA ASP A 246 -9.01 14.49 17.08
C ASP A 246 -7.97 15.31 16.30
N ARG A 247 -8.21 16.61 16.14
CA ARG A 247 -7.32 17.53 15.42
C ARG A 247 -5.88 17.50 15.93
N SER A 248 -5.68 17.59 17.24
CA SER A 248 -4.35 17.65 17.84
C SER A 248 -3.62 16.32 17.70
N GLY A 249 -4.33 15.23 17.97
CA GLY A 249 -3.80 13.88 17.79
C GLY A 249 -3.49 13.56 16.33
N ALA A 250 -4.27 14.05 15.36
CA ALA A 250 -3.99 13.91 13.94
C ALA A 250 -2.75 14.69 13.48
N MET A 251 -2.58 15.93 13.96
CA MET A 251 -1.35 16.70 13.71
C MET A 251 -0.12 15.97 14.26
N LYS A 252 -0.22 15.44 15.49
CA LYS A 252 0.84 14.64 16.10
C LYS A 252 1.09 13.34 15.33
N PHE A 253 0.04 12.65 14.91
CA PHE A 253 0.13 11.43 14.13
C PHE A 253 0.91 11.64 12.82
N LEU A 254 0.57 12.68 12.04
CA LEU A 254 1.28 13.02 10.81
C LEU A 254 2.78 13.26 11.04
N PHE A 255 3.12 13.97 12.13
CA PHE A 255 4.52 14.23 12.49
C PHE A 255 5.25 12.94 12.92
N ASP A 256 4.65 12.17 13.82
CA ASP A 256 5.26 10.98 14.39
C ASP A 256 5.46 9.88 13.34
N ILE A 257 4.51 9.71 12.41
CA ILE A 257 4.59 8.67 11.38
C ILE A 257 5.64 9.01 10.33
N ARG A 258 5.78 10.29 9.97
CA ARG A 258 6.93 10.76 9.18
C ARG A 258 8.25 10.39 9.87
N GLY A 259 8.34 10.58 11.19
CA GLY A 259 9.50 10.17 11.98
C GLY A 259 9.74 8.65 11.93
N SER A 260 8.71 7.82 12.09
CA SER A 260 8.85 6.35 12.09
C SER A 260 9.20 5.77 10.72
N LEU A 261 8.83 6.45 9.63
CA LEU A 261 9.17 6.05 8.27
C LEU A 261 10.62 6.39 7.87
N HIS A 262 11.25 7.38 8.51
CA HIS A 262 12.64 7.77 8.22
C HIS A 262 13.66 7.22 9.23
N HIS A 263 13.23 6.79 10.41
CA HIS A 263 14.10 6.30 11.47
C HIS A 263 13.83 4.82 11.77
N PHE A 264 14.50 3.94 11.03
CA PHE A 264 14.47 2.51 11.31
C PHE A 264 15.27 2.17 12.57
N ASN A 265 14.64 1.45 13.50
CA ASN A 265 15.24 0.94 14.72
C ASN A 265 14.77 -0.50 14.92
N PRO A 266 15.62 -1.51 14.67
CA PRO A 266 15.23 -2.91 14.73
C PRO A 266 14.81 -3.38 16.13
N ARG A 267 15.05 -2.59 17.18
CA ARG A 267 14.62 -2.87 18.56
C ARG A 267 13.33 -2.17 18.95
N SER A 268 12.78 -1.33 18.07
CA SER A 268 11.53 -0.62 18.32
C SER A 268 10.36 -1.61 18.30
N GLN A 269 9.42 -1.44 19.23
CA GLN A 269 8.13 -2.14 19.22
C GLN A 269 7.06 -1.38 18.43
N ARG A 270 7.35 -0.15 17.99
CA ARG A 270 6.43 0.65 17.17
C ARG A 270 6.45 0.13 15.74
N ILE A 271 5.33 0.33 15.04
CA ILE A 271 5.30 0.13 13.59
C ILE A 271 6.34 1.02 12.91
N GLN A 272 7.15 0.42 12.03
CA GLN A 272 8.17 1.10 11.27
C GLN A 272 7.99 0.81 9.79
N GLY A 273 8.34 1.79 8.97
CA GLY A 273 8.35 1.61 7.53
C GLY A 273 9.48 0.68 7.10
N THR A 274 9.14 -0.39 6.40
CA THR A 274 10.10 -1.25 5.73
C THR A 274 9.66 -1.50 4.29
N PRO A 275 10.56 -1.94 3.40
CA PRO A 275 10.16 -2.38 2.06
C PRO A 275 9.14 -3.54 2.07
N LEU A 276 8.98 -4.23 3.21
CA LEU A 276 8.21 -5.48 3.34
C LEU A 276 6.79 -5.28 3.90
N ASN A 277 6.39 -4.06 4.23
CA ASN A 277 5.09 -3.80 4.87
C ASN A 277 4.40 -2.54 4.36
N GLN A 278 4.40 -2.33 3.04
CA GLN A 278 3.75 -1.16 2.42
C GLN A 278 2.27 -1.06 2.79
N ASP A 279 1.52 -2.17 2.71
CA ASP A 279 0.07 -2.21 2.91
C ASP A 279 -0.34 -1.75 4.31
N ASP A 280 0.55 -1.91 5.30
CA ASP A 280 0.32 -1.42 6.65
C ASP A 280 0.19 0.11 6.71
N PHE A 281 0.63 0.84 5.68
CA PHE A 281 0.63 2.30 5.59
C PHE A 281 -0.42 2.87 4.63
N GLU A 282 -1.25 2.04 3.99
CA GLU A 282 -2.27 2.52 3.04
C GLU A 282 -3.18 3.58 3.66
N ALA A 283 -3.76 3.29 4.83
CA ALA A 283 -4.68 4.23 5.48
C ALA A 283 -4.03 5.56 5.87
N ALA A 284 -2.78 5.53 6.34
CA ALA A 284 -2.02 6.75 6.63
C ALA A 284 -1.76 7.55 5.35
N ALA A 285 -1.38 6.87 4.26
CA ALA A 285 -1.14 7.50 2.97
C ALA A 285 -2.39 8.16 2.40
N LEU A 286 -3.54 7.48 2.47
CA LEU A 286 -4.85 8.03 2.07
C LEU A 286 -5.25 9.24 2.93
N PHE A 287 -5.04 9.17 4.25
CA PHE A 287 -5.32 10.27 5.16
C PHE A 287 -4.49 11.52 4.82
N ALA A 288 -3.17 11.36 4.67
CA ALA A 288 -2.28 12.44 4.23
C ALA A 288 -2.66 12.96 2.84
N GLY A 289 -3.06 12.07 1.93
CA GLY A 289 -3.49 12.42 0.58
C GLY A 289 -4.74 13.30 0.55
N PHE A 290 -5.75 12.98 1.36
CA PHE A 290 -6.95 13.80 1.48
C PHE A 290 -6.62 15.21 2.00
N ILE A 291 -5.80 15.30 3.06
CA ILE A 291 -5.36 16.58 3.63
C ILE A 291 -4.57 17.40 2.60
N ALA A 292 -3.58 16.79 1.95
CA ALA A 292 -2.74 17.45 0.95
C ALA A 292 -3.55 17.94 -0.25
N HIS A 293 -4.51 17.14 -0.73
CA HIS A 293 -5.37 17.50 -1.86
C HIS A 293 -6.24 18.73 -1.52
N MET A 294 -6.90 18.72 -0.37
CA MET A 294 -7.71 19.86 0.07
C MET A 294 -6.84 21.10 0.30
N ALA A 295 -5.66 20.95 0.91
CA ALA A 295 -4.71 22.05 1.14
C ALA A 295 -4.31 22.72 -0.18
N ILE A 296 -3.94 21.95 -1.20
CA ILE A 296 -3.65 22.49 -2.54
C ILE A 296 -4.88 23.21 -3.11
N GLY A 297 -6.07 22.62 -2.98
CA GLY A 297 -7.33 23.24 -3.43
C GLY A 297 -7.60 24.60 -2.79
N PHE A 298 -7.37 24.73 -1.47
CA PHE A 298 -7.46 26.02 -0.77
C PHE A 298 -6.46 27.04 -1.32
N GLN A 299 -5.21 26.63 -1.55
CA GLN A 299 -4.19 27.52 -2.13
C GLN A 299 -4.56 27.94 -3.56
N GLU A 300 -5.14 27.06 -4.38
CA GLU A 300 -5.64 27.43 -5.71
C GLU A 300 -6.74 28.49 -5.64
N VAL A 301 -7.72 28.31 -4.76
CA VAL A 301 -8.84 29.25 -4.61
C VAL A 301 -8.35 30.59 -4.10
N ALA A 302 -7.47 30.61 -3.10
CA ALA A 302 -6.90 31.83 -2.54
C ALA A 302 -6.08 32.60 -3.57
N LEU A 303 -5.24 31.91 -4.35
CA LEU A 303 -4.44 32.54 -5.40
C LEU A 303 -5.31 33.00 -6.59
N GLY A 304 -6.29 32.20 -7.00
CA GLY A 304 -7.25 32.56 -8.04
C GLY A 304 -8.04 33.82 -7.70
N ALA A 305 -8.51 33.95 -6.45
CA ALA A 305 -9.20 35.15 -5.98
C ALA A 305 -8.29 36.40 -6.03
N ARG A 306 -7.01 36.27 -5.64
CA ARG A 306 -6.03 37.37 -5.73
C ARG A 306 -5.74 37.80 -7.16
N LEU A 307 -5.78 36.85 -8.10
CA LEU A 307 -5.51 37.07 -9.52
C LEU A 307 -6.76 37.46 -10.33
N GLY A 308 -7.94 37.55 -9.69
CA GLY A 308 -9.19 37.86 -10.38
C GLY A 308 -9.66 36.76 -11.34
N LEU A 309 -9.19 35.52 -11.17
CA LEU A 309 -9.62 34.38 -11.98
C LEU A 309 -11.02 33.98 -11.53
N SER A 310 -12.01 34.03 -12.44
CA SER A 310 -13.36 33.57 -12.13
C SER A 310 -13.36 32.04 -11.93
N ARG A 311 -14.31 31.53 -11.13
CA ARG A 311 -14.57 30.09 -10.98
C ARG A 311 -15.16 29.53 -12.28
N THR A 312 -14.41 29.48 -13.37
CA THR A 312 -14.83 28.78 -14.58
C THR A 312 -14.21 27.39 -14.62
N GLY A 313 -15.04 26.41 -14.26
CA GLY A 313 -14.99 25.06 -14.82
C GLY A 313 -13.99 24.08 -14.24
N VAL A 314 -14.37 23.41 -13.16
CA VAL A 314 -14.17 21.95 -13.03
C VAL A 314 -15.43 21.40 -12.33
N SER A 315 -16.24 20.68 -13.10
CA SER A 315 -17.27 19.74 -12.61
C SER A 315 -16.72 18.33 -12.76
#